data_AF-A0A849TF26-F1
#
_entry.id   AF-A0A849TF26-F1
#
_cell.length_a   1.000
_cell.length_b   1.000
_cell.length_c   1.000
_cell.angle_alpha   90.00
_cell.angle_beta   90.00
_cell.angle_gamma   90.00
#
_symmetry.space_group_name_H-M   'P 1'
#
loop_
_entity.id
_entity.type
_entity.pdbx_description
1 polymer ?
#
loop_
_entity_poly.entity_id
_entity_poly.type
_entity_poly.pdbx_seq_one_letter_code
_entity_poly.pdbx_strand_id
1 'polypeptide(L)'
;MNDKYLWLEEIENKDSLAWVKNENSITVDKLTSWKSFKQLSEKIASALESKEKVPFVRFIDSGYIYNFWSDEAHVQGLLRRTTIEDYQNASPTWETLIDLDLLSTKDNQKWVFHDFEISPNKKRALVSLSPGGLDADIVREYCLETKRFLPDGFTLELSKGNATWHSDNELLVMRVFGEDSVTSCGYPRTLRKWKRGEDVKSAIIIYEIPVEESFLYTQAFHFEKSSRVIIYRKIDFYSGELFLLQQDELQKIPLPAKIDTYGANANQLFFHLQEDWVTDTFNYKSGDVLVYYFDKKNVELIYSGKFQDSCRLTF
;
A
#
# COMPACT_ATOMS: atom_id res chain seq x y z
N MET A 1 -12.28 -29.21 24.13
CA MET A 1 -11.05 -29.62 23.43
C MET A 1 -9.88 -29.06 24.20
N ASN A 2 -8.81 -29.82 24.42
CA ASN A 2 -7.58 -29.32 25.06
C ASN A 2 -6.57 -29.01 23.95
N ASP A 3 -6.23 -27.74 23.75
CA ASP A 3 -5.23 -27.35 22.77
C ASP A 3 -3.84 -27.32 23.44
N LYS A 4 -3.02 -28.31 23.11
CA LYS A 4 -1.64 -28.44 23.63
C LYS A 4 -0.69 -27.34 23.11
N TYR A 5 -1.10 -26.58 22.10
CA TYR A 5 -0.30 -25.53 21.47
C TYR A 5 -0.77 -24.12 21.83
N LEU A 6 -1.76 -23.98 22.73
CA LEU A 6 -2.31 -22.69 23.13
C LEU A 6 -1.24 -21.68 23.58
N TRP A 7 -0.15 -22.15 24.20
CA TRP A 7 0.94 -21.28 24.65
C TRP A 7 1.73 -20.62 23.50
N LEU A 8 1.66 -21.17 22.28
CA LEU A 8 2.25 -20.57 21.07
C LEU A 8 1.42 -19.42 20.50
N GLU A 9 0.17 -19.22 20.93
CA GLU A 9 -0.67 -18.10 20.49
C GLU A 9 -0.17 -16.77 21.05
N GLU A 10 0.53 -16.80 22.19
CA GLU A 10 1.20 -15.62 22.72
C GLU A 10 2.59 -15.48 22.07
N ILE A 11 2.62 -14.72 20.97
CA ILE A 11 3.75 -14.68 20.02
C ILE A 11 5.01 -13.97 20.56
N GLU A 12 4.87 -13.11 21.58
CA GLU A 12 6.00 -12.33 22.13
C GLU A 12 6.59 -12.93 23.41
N ASN A 13 5.97 -13.97 23.99
CA ASN A 13 6.49 -14.55 25.22
C ASN A 13 7.83 -15.31 25.01
N LYS A 14 8.55 -15.49 26.10
CA LYS A 14 9.88 -16.12 26.08
C LYS A 14 9.85 -17.56 25.58
N ASP A 15 8.82 -18.32 25.89
CA ASP A 15 8.73 -19.74 25.55
C ASP A 15 8.47 -19.90 24.05
N SER A 16 7.51 -19.16 23.49
CA SER A 16 7.19 -19.11 22.06
C SER A 16 8.41 -18.70 21.25
N LEU A 17 9.10 -17.63 21.66
CA LEU A 17 10.32 -17.17 21.00
C LEU A 17 11.48 -18.19 21.11
N ALA A 18 11.61 -18.87 22.24
CA ALA A 18 12.62 -19.92 22.42
C ALA A 18 12.34 -21.12 21.51
N TRP A 19 11.08 -21.53 21.40
CA TRP A 19 10.65 -22.60 20.50
C TRP A 19 10.90 -22.24 19.04
N VAL A 20 10.50 -21.04 18.59
CA VAL A 20 10.77 -20.57 17.22
C VAL A 20 12.26 -20.56 16.91
N LYS A 21 13.11 -20.10 17.85
CA LYS A 21 14.56 -20.12 17.67
C LYS A 21 15.11 -21.54 17.51
N ASN A 22 14.60 -22.49 18.29
CA ASN A 22 14.99 -23.90 18.18
C ASN A 22 14.60 -24.49 16.82
N GLU A 23 13.34 -24.32 16.40
CA GLU A 23 12.86 -24.83 15.11
C GLU A 23 13.58 -24.16 13.92
N ASN A 24 13.89 -22.87 14.03
CA ASN A 24 14.71 -22.16 13.05
C ASN A 24 16.11 -22.76 12.95
N SER A 25 16.78 -23.06 14.07
CA SER A 25 18.11 -23.68 14.07
C SER A 25 18.09 -25.04 13.38
N ILE A 26 17.13 -25.91 13.74
CA ILE A 26 16.97 -27.24 13.14
C ILE A 26 16.78 -27.13 11.62
N THR A 27 15.96 -26.17 11.19
CA THR A 27 15.67 -25.93 9.77
C THR A 27 16.90 -25.42 9.01
N VAL A 28 17.61 -24.44 9.59
CA VAL A 28 18.85 -23.88 9.02
C VAL A 28 19.91 -24.97 8.88
N ASP A 29 20.14 -25.78 9.91
CA ASP A 29 21.12 -26.87 9.87
C ASP A 29 20.77 -27.88 8.78
N LYS A 30 19.49 -28.24 8.67
CA LYS A 30 19.02 -29.17 7.63
C LYS A 30 19.22 -28.62 6.23
N LEU A 31 18.84 -27.37 5.97
CA LEU A 31 18.93 -26.76 4.63
C LEU A 31 20.39 -26.50 4.23
N THR A 32 21.21 -26.00 5.16
CA THR A 32 22.63 -25.69 4.90
C THR A 32 23.48 -26.94 4.70
N SER A 33 23.05 -28.10 5.21
CA SER A 33 23.71 -29.39 4.97
C SER A 33 23.57 -29.93 3.54
N TRP A 34 22.67 -29.38 2.72
CA TRP A 34 22.47 -29.85 1.36
C TRP A 34 23.70 -29.55 0.50
N LYS A 35 24.16 -30.55 -0.27
CA LYS A 35 25.34 -30.40 -1.15
C LYS A 35 25.24 -29.22 -2.12
N SER A 36 24.03 -28.89 -2.55
CA SER A 36 23.75 -27.79 -3.48
C SER A 36 23.54 -26.43 -2.81
N PHE A 37 23.46 -26.36 -1.48
CA PHE A 37 23.05 -25.15 -0.75
C PHE A 37 23.94 -23.95 -1.10
N LYS A 38 25.26 -24.12 -0.97
CA LYS A 38 26.23 -23.03 -1.24
C LYS A 38 26.09 -22.51 -2.67
N GLN A 39 26.08 -23.42 -3.65
CA GLN A 39 25.97 -23.03 -5.06
C GLN A 39 24.63 -22.33 -5.37
N LEU A 40 23.53 -22.80 -4.77
CA LEU A 40 22.21 -22.18 -4.97
C LEU A 40 22.14 -20.80 -4.31
N SER A 41 22.65 -20.68 -3.09
CA SER A 41 22.71 -19.41 -2.35
C SER A 41 23.53 -18.36 -3.11
N GLU A 42 24.72 -18.73 -3.62
CA GLU A 42 25.57 -17.83 -4.41
C GLU A 42 24.90 -17.41 -5.72
N LYS A 43 24.21 -18.33 -6.40
CA LYS A 43 23.46 -18.01 -7.63
C LYS A 43 22.30 -17.04 -7.36
N ILE A 44 21.55 -17.25 -6.28
CA ILE A 44 20.45 -16.37 -5.88
C ILE A 44 21.00 -14.98 -5.50
N ALA A 45 22.05 -14.94 -4.67
CA ALA A 45 22.70 -13.69 -4.28
C ALA A 45 23.19 -12.91 -5.50
N SER A 46 23.92 -13.56 -6.42
CA SER A 46 24.40 -12.93 -7.65
C SER A 46 23.28 -12.35 -8.52
N ALA A 47 22.09 -12.97 -8.54
CA ALA A 47 20.95 -12.44 -9.28
C ALA A 47 20.30 -11.24 -8.55
N LEU A 48 20.12 -11.34 -7.23
CA LEU A 48 19.51 -10.29 -6.41
C LEU A 48 20.42 -9.05 -6.23
N GLU A 49 21.74 -9.24 -6.27
CA GLU A 49 22.75 -8.20 -6.11
C GLU A 49 23.30 -7.69 -7.46
N SER A 50 22.78 -8.20 -8.58
CA SER A 50 23.23 -7.80 -9.91
C SER A 50 23.10 -6.28 -10.12
N LYS A 51 24.17 -5.67 -10.62
CA LYS A 51 24.20 -4.25 -11.02
C LYS A 51 23.40 -3.99 -12.29
N GLU A 52 22.98 -5.04 -12.99
CA GLU A 52 22.18 -4.98 -14.22
C GLU A 52 20.66 -5.01 -13.95
N LYS A 53 20.23 -5.01 -12.68
CA LYS A 53 18.81 -4.93 -12.32
C LYS A 53 18.18 -3.68 -12.93
N VAL A 54 17.06 -3.86 -13.62
CA VAL A 54 16.27 -2.74 -14.16
C VAL A 54 15.68 -1.96 -12.99
N PRO A 55 15.97 -0.66 -12.85
CA PRO A 55 15.37 0.17 -11.82
C PRO A 55 13.91 0.46 -12.18
N PHE A 56 12.98 -0.38 -11.72
CA PHE A 56 11.56 -0.12 -11.91
C PHE A 56 11.17 1.20 -11.23
N VAL A 57 10.45 2.04 -11.98
CA VAL A 57 10.12 3.40 -11.58
C VAL A 57 8.63 3.59 -11.38
N ARG A 58 8.27 4.42 -10.40
CA ARG A 58 6.95 5.00 -10.25
C ARG A 58 6.92 6.33 -10.98
N PHE A 59 6.00 6.47 -11.93
CA PHE A 59 5.69 7.75 -12.55
C PHE A 59 4.78 8.53 -11.62
N ILE A 60 5.24 9.70 -11.18
CA ILE A 60 4.45 10.64 -10.42
C ILE A 60 4.50 11.94 -11.19
N ASP A 61 3.35 12.58 -11.44
CA ASP A 61 3.28 13.87 -12.11
C ASP A 61 3.96 14.95 -11.25
N SER A 62 5.28 15.03 -11.33
CA SER A 62 6.13 15.90 -10.52
C SER A 62 7.38 16.38 -11.27
N GLY A 63 7.48 16.07 -12.57
CA GLY A 63 8.69 16.26 -13.37
C GLY A 63 9.79 15.21 -13.13
N TYR A 64 9.59 14.31 -12.17
CA TYR A 64 10.51 13.23 -11.81
C TYR A 64 9.83 11.87 -11.84
N ILE A 65 10.66 10.84 -11.96
CA ILE A 65 10.31 9.45 -11.70
C ILE A 65 11.05 8.98 -10.46
N TYR A 66 10.44 8.07 -9.71
CA TYR A 66 10.95 7.62 -8.41
C TYR A 66 11.29 6.15 -8.47
N ASN A 67 12.39 5.76 -7.85
CA ASN A 67 12.83 4.39 -7.75
C ASN A 67 13.20 4.09 -6.29
N PHE A 68 12.81 2.90 -5.85
CA PHE A 68 13.35 2.29 -4.64
C PHE A 68 14.41 1.28 -5.04
N TRP A 69 15.60 1.39 -4.46
CA TRP A 69 16.77 0.59 -4.86
C TRP A 69 17.44 -0.03 -3.65
N SER A 70 17.80 -1.30 -3.73
CA SER A 70 18.64 -1.97 -2.74
C SER A 70 19.78 -2.72 -3.41
N ASP A 71 20.92 -2.74 -2.73
CA ASP A 71 22.13 -3.43 -3.13
C ASP A 71 22.99 -3.79 -1.92
N GLU A 72 24.22 -4.26 -2.16
CA GLU A 72 25.18 -4.64 -1.12
C GLU A 72 25.58 -3.50 -0.18
N ALA A 73 25.51 -2.24 -0.64
CA ALA A 73 25.87 -1.07 0.15
C ALA A 73 24.65 -0.46 0.86
N HIS A 74 23.47 -0.58 0.26
CA HIS A 74 22.20 -0.07 0.78
C HIS A 74 21.19 -1.21 0.92
N VAL A 75 21.37 -2.03 1.96
CA VAL A 75 20.60 -3.26 2.18
C VAL A 75 19.15 -2.94 2.55
N GLN A 76 18.90 -1.87 3.31
CA GLN A 76 17.54 -1.40 3.61
C GLN A 76 16.99 -0.50 2.50
N GLY A 77 17.88 0.11 1.71
CA GLY A 77 17.56 0.67 0.41
C GLY A 77 17.54 2.20 0.35
N LEU A 78 17.43 2.69 -0.87
CA LEU A 78 17.44 4.09 -1.26
C LEU A 78 16.12 4.44 -1.93
N LEU A 79 15.43 5.46 -1.41
CA LEU A 79 14.46 6.20 -2.20
C LEU A 79 15.21 7.28 -3.00
N ARG A 80 15.13 7.21 -4.31
CA ARG A 80 15.82 8.12 -5.23
C ARG A 80 14.93 8.53 -6.40
N ARG A 81 15.29 9.61 -7.08
CA ARG A 81 14.55 10.09 -8.26
C ARG A 81 15.48 10.56 -9.37
N THR A 82 14.95 10.61 -10.59
CA THR A 82 15.61 11.21 -11.76
C THR A 82 14.55 11.82 -12.69
N THR A 83 14.96 12.51 -13.75
CA THR A 83 14.03 13.03 -14.77
C THR A 83 13.68 11.94 -15.79
N ILE A 84 12.56 12.09 -16.49
CA ILE A 84 12.20 11.16 -17.58
C ILE A 84 13.25 11.20 -18.70
N GLU A 85 13.78 12.39 -19.01
CA GLU A 85 14.83 12.55 -20.01
C GLU A 85 16.10 11.77 -19.66
N ASP A 86 16.58 11.91 -18.41
CA ASP A 86 17.81 11.24 -18.00
C ASP A 86 17.62 9.72 -17.85
N TYR A 87 16.42 9.28 -17.45
CA TYR A 87 16.07 7.86 -17.36
C TYR A 87 16.18 7.10 -18.69
N GLN A 88 16.09 7.78 -19.83
CA GLN A 88 16.24 7.15 -21.14
C GLN A 88 17.71 6.81 -21.46
N ASN A 89 18.66 7.35 -20.70
CA ASN A 89 20.08 7.02 -20.85
C ASN A 89 20.39 5.63 -20.26
N ALA A 90 21.46 5.00 -20.76
CA ALA A 90 21.91 3.70 -20.23
C ALA A 90 22.39 3.77 -18.77
N SER A 91 22.68 4.96 -18.25
CA SER A 91 23.14 5.19 -16.89
C SER A 91 22.59 6.52 -16.37
N PRO A 92 21.33 6.56 -15.92
CA PRO A 92 20.72 7.77 -15.40
C PRO A 92 21.40 8.23 -14.10
N THR A 93 21.47 9.55 -13.93
CA THR A 93 21.90 10.17 -12.68
C THR A 93 20.75 10.16 -11.69
N TRP A 94 20.95 9.50 -10.55
CA TRP A 94 19.97 9.43 -9.49
C TRP A 94 20.25 10.43 -8.39
N GLU A 95 19.22 11.18 -8.03
CA GLU A 95 19.20 12.02 -6.83
C GLU A 95 18.63 11.21 -5.65
N THR A 96 19.46 10.88 -4.67
CA THR A 96 19.00 10.24 -3.43
C THR A 96 18.15 11.21 -2.61
N LEU A 97 16.97 10.74 -2.21
CA LEU A 97 16.08 11.44 -1.29
C LEU A 97 16.25 10.88 0.12
N ILE A 98 16.10 9.57 0.29
CA ILE A 98 16.18 8.92 1.59
C ILE A 98 17.08 7.70 1.46
N ASP A 99 18.07 7.62 2.35
CA ASP A 99 18.86 6.43 2.59
C ASP A 99 18.34 5.76 3.86
N LEU A 100 17.71 4.60 3.73
CA LEU A 100 17.12 3.91 4.86
C LEU A 100 18.16 3.31 5.80
N ASP A 101 19.34 2.92 5.31
CA ASP A 101 20.40 2.40 6.15
C ASP A 101 20.95 3.47 7.09
N LEU A 102 21.14 4.70 6.58
CA LEU A 102 21.51 5.86 7.39
C LEU A 102 20.38 6.26 8.34
N LEU A 103 19.12 6.27 7.87
CA LEU A 103 17.98 6.61 8.71
C LEU A 103 17.81 5.61 9.87
N SER A 104 17.97 4.32 9.59
CA SER A 104 17.86 3.26 10.60
C SER A 104 18.97 3.30 11.62
N THR A 105 20.19 3.64 11.20
CA THR A 105 21.30 3.86 12.12
C THR A 105 21.02 5.06 13.03
N LYS A 106 20.52 6.16 12.45
CA LYS A 106 20.20 7.39 13.21
C LYS A 106 19.08 7.17 14.22
N ASP A 107 18.03 6.46 13.82
CA ASP A 107 16.85 6.23 14.65
C ASP A 107 17.02 5.02 15.60
N ASN A 108 18.13 4.27 15.48
CA ASN A 108 18.36 2.99 16.16
C ASN A 108 17.18 2.01 15.97
N GLN A 109 16.65 1.96 14.74
CA GLN A 109 15.49 1.16 14.37
C GLN A 109 15.65 0.66 12.94
N LYS A 110 15.52 -0.65 12.71
CA LYS A 110 15.52 -1.21 11.35
C LYS A 110 14.23 -0.83 10.64
N TRP A 111 14.32 -0.02 9.60
CA TRP A 111 13.18 0.49 8.85
C TRP A 111 13.00 -0.27 7.54
N VAL A 112 11.76 -0.57 7.21
CA VAL A 112 11.34 -1.09 5.91
C VAL A 112 10.48 -0.02 5.24
N PHE A 113 10.81 0.32 3.99
CA PHE A 113 10.02 1.26 3.21
C PHE A 113 8.68 0.64 2.82
N HIS A 114 7.58 1.30 3.15
CA HIS A 114 6.23 0.85 2.80
C HIS A 114 5.66 1.65 1.62
N ASP A 115 5.60 2.97 1.75
CA ASP A 115 4.99 3.81 0.73
C ASP A 115 5.54 5.25 0.72
N PHE A 116 5.25 5.93 -0.39
CA PHE A 116 5.61 7.31 -0.63
C PHE A 116 4.56 8.00 -1.49
N GLU A 117 3.89 8.99 -0.90
CA GLU A 117 2.79 9.72 -1.53
C GLU A 117 3.08 11.22 -1.57
N ILE A 118 3.19 11.78 -2.78
CA ILE A 118 3.49 13.20 -3.00
C ILE A 118 2.23 14.06 -2.79
N SER A 119 2.41 15.21 -2.14
CA SER A 119 1.34 16.19 -1.91
C SER A 119 0.83 16.81 -3.21
N PRO A 120 -0.42 17.33 -3.24
CA PRO A 120 -0.99 17.95 -4.44
C PRO A 120 -0.12 19.03 -5.09
N ASN A 121 0.54 19.89 -4.30
CA ASN A 121 1.46 20.91 -4.82
C ASN A 121 2.87 20.41 -5.16
N LYS A 122 3.14 19.12 -5.02
CA LYS A 122 4.40 18.47 -5.40
C LYS A 122 5.63 18.94 -4.60
N LYS A 123 5.44 19.58 -3.45
CA LYS A 123 6.54 20.08 -2.58
C LYS A 123 6.86 19.16 -1.40
N ARG A 124 5.90 18.32 -1.00
CA ARG A 124 6.01 17.45 0.17
C ARG A 124 5.61 16.03 -0.19
N ALA A 125 5.91 15.11 0.70
CA ALA A 125 5.47 13.73 0.60
C ALA A 125 5.17 13.15 1.99
N LEU A 126 4.29 12.16 2.04
CA LEU A 126 4.20 11.23 3.16
C LEU A 126 5.12 10.06 2.90
N VAL A 127 5.92 9.68 3.90
CA VAL A 127 6.81 8.51 3.86
C VAL A 127 6.32 7.53 4.92
N SER A 128 5.91 6.35 4.50
CA SER A 128 5.49 5.27 5.39
C SER A 128 6.65 4.29 5.63
N LEU A 129 6.97 4.05 6.90
CA LEU A 129 8.10 3.22 7.33
C LEU A 129 7.66 2.21 8.38
N SER A 130 7.94 0.93 8.16
CA SER A 130 7.62 -0.14 9.11
C SER A 130 8.84 -0.60 9.90
N PRO A 131 8.72 -0.77 11.23
CA PRO A 131 9.79 -1.35 12.02
C PRO A 131 9.86 -2.86 11.76
N GLY A 132 10.87 -3.31 11.04
CA GLY A 132 11.10 -4.75 10.81
C GLY A 132 10.10 -5.45 9.89
N GLY A 133 9.27 -4.71 9.14
CA GLY A 133 8.37 -5.27 8.12
C GLY A 133 7.03 -5.80 8.67
N LEU A 134 6.55 -5.22 9.76
CA LEU A 134 5.17 -5.40 10.24
C LEU A 134 4.18 -4.82 9.23
N ASP A 135 2.92 -5.27 9.29
CA ASP A 135 1.78 -4.64 8.58
C ASP A 135 1.49 -3.22 9.09
N ALA A 136 1.98 -2.86 10.28
CA ALA A 136 1.91 -1.51 10.81
C ALA A 136 3.12 -0.68 10.37
N ASP A 137 2.91 0.61 10.13
CA ASP A 137 3.98 1.56 9.84
C ASP A 137 3.83 2.83 10.68
N ILE A 138 4.85 3.68 10.66
CA ILE A 138 4.74 5.09 11.01
C ILE A 138 4.66 5.90 9.70
N VAL A 139 4.07 7.09 9.76
CA VAL A 139 4.08 8.03 8.63
C VAL A 139 4.77 9.31 9.06
N ARG A 140 5.70 9.82 8.24
CA ARG A 140 6.38 11.11 8.46
C ARG A 140 6.29 11.98 7.21
N GLU A 141 5.96 13.25 7.39
CA GLU A 141 5.98 14.23 6.30
C GLU A 141 7.42 14.63 5.94
N TYR A 142 7.67 14.71 4.64
CA TYR A 142 8.98 14.93 4.06
C TYR A 142 8.95 16.09 3.06
N CYS A 143 9.93 16.98 3.13
CA CYS A 143 10.08 18.10 2.21
C CYS A 143 10.98 17.70 1.04
N LEU A 144 10.45 17.78 -0.19
CA LEU A 144 11.16 17.36 -1.41
C LEU A 144 12.25 18.37 -1.84
N GLU A 145 12.11 19.63 -1.45
CA GLU A 145 13.09 20.68 -1.75
C GLU A 145 14.32 20.58 -0.83
N THR A 146 14.08 20.52 0.48
CA THR A 146 15.17 20.46 1.48
C THR A 146 15.69 19.04 1.73
N LYS A 147 14.97 18.03 1.23
CA LYS A 147 15.26 16.59 1.39
C LYS A 147 15.36 16.17 2.85
N ARG A 148 14.38 16.59 3.64
CA ARG A 148 14.34 16.36 5.09
C ARG A 148 12.93 16.05 5.55
N PHE A 149 12.83 15.18 6.55
CA PHE A 149 11.61 15.06 7.35
C PHE A 149 11.30 16.39 8.04
N LEU A 150 10.03 16.76 8.06
CA LEU A 150 9.55 17.98 8.71
C LEU A 150 9.22 17.66 10.17
N PRO A 151 9.95 18.24 11.16
CA PRO A 151 9.69 17.96 12.57
C PRO A 151 8.27 18.35 13.01
N ASP A 152 7.77 19.48 12.51
CA ASP A 152 6.42 19.98 12.79
C ASP A 152 5.41 19.61 11.67
N GLY A 153 5.75 18.58 10.88
CA GLY A 153 4.90 18.05 9.83
C GLY A 153 3.89 17.02 10.35
N PHE A 154 3.10 16.49 9.42
CA PHE A 154 2.24 15.34 9.72
C PHE A 154 3.09 14.14 10.13
N THR A 155 2.83 13.65 11.34
CA THR A 155 3.46 12.45 11.90
C THR A 155 2.39 11.53 12.47
N LEU A 156 2.40 10.26 12.06
CA LEU A 156 1.50 9.23 12.59
C LEU A 156 2.33 8.15 13.30
N GLU A 157 1.93 7.82 14.51
CA GLU A 157 2.51 6.74 15.32
C GLU A 157 2.21 5.35 14.74
N LEU A 158 2.94 4.34 15.20
CA LEU A 158 2.89 2.98 14.67
C LEU A 158 1.46 2.42 14.73
N SER A 159 0.88 2.13 13.57
CA SER A 159 -0.45 1.55 13.46
C SER A 159 -0.65 0.94 12.07
N LYS A 160 -1.53 -0.05 11.99
CA LYS A 160 -2.09 -0.48 10.70
C LYS A 160 -2.94 0.62 10.08
N GLY A 161 -3.20 0.50 8.79
CA GLY A 161 -3.99 1.43 7.99
C GLY A 161 -3.14 2.42 7.21
N ASN A 162 -3.76 3.45 6.66
CA ASN A 162 -3.10 4.36 5.73
C ASN A 162 -3.46 5.83 6.00
N ALA A 163 -2.73 6.72 5.34
CA ALA A 163 -3.08 8.13 5.24
C ALA A 163 -2.81 8.61 3.82
N THR A 164 -3.68 9.49 3.31
CA THR A 164 -3.58 10.02 1.95
C THR A 164 -3.91 11.51 1.94
N TRP A 165 -3.36 12.25 0.98
CA TRP A 165 -3.59 13.69 0.89
C TRP A 165 -5.06 14.00 0.52
N HIS A 166 -5.68 14.92 1.25
CA HIS A 166 -6.93 15.56 0.83
C HIS A 166 -6.64 16.90 0.15
N SER A 167 -5.74 17.67 0.77
CA SER A 167 -5.17 18.93 0.28
C SER A 167 -3.77 19.09 0.88
N ASP A 168 -3.00 20.11 0.49
CA ASP A 168 -1.65 20.33 1.07
C ASP A 168 -1.63 20.56 2.60
N ASN A 169 -2.79 20.81 3.20
CA ASN A 169 -2.94 21.08 4.63
C ASN A 169 -3.88 20.11 5.35
N GLU A 170 -4.41 19.10 4.66
CA GLU A 170 -5.36 18.14 5.23
C GLU A 170 -5.07 16.73 4.71
N LEU A 171 -5.07 15.76 5.63
CA LEU A 171 -4.97 14.33 5.33
C LEU A 171 -6.29 13.63 5.62
N LEU A 172 -6.54 12.57 4.87
CA LEU A 172 -7.47 11.52 5.25
C LEU A 172 -6.68 10.41 5.95
N VAL A 173 -7.07 10.09 7.18
CA VAL A 173 -6.28 9.26 8.08
C VAL A 173 -7.10 8.10 8.61
N MET A 174 -6.51 6.92 8.52
CA MET A 174 -7.09 5.69 9.01
C MET A 174 -6.06 4.95 9.84
N ARG A 175 -6.19 5.07 11.15
CA ARG A 175 -5.29 4.47 12.14
C ARG A 175 -6.09 3.97 13.34
N VAL A 176 -5.50 3.06 14.08
CA VAL A 176 -6.00 2.61 15.37
C VAL A 176 -5.49 3.60 16.42
N PHE A 177 -6.40 4.34 17.03
CA PHE A 177 -6.11 5.30 18.12
C PHE A 177 -6.54 4.78 19.50
N GLY A 178 -7.23 3.64 19.53
CA GLY A 178 -7.79 3.00 20.72
C GLY A 178 -8.75 1.86 20.35
N GLU A 179 -9.27 1.17 21.36
CA GLU A 179 -10.16 0.00 21.19
C GLU A 179 -11.41 0.32 20.37
N ASP A 180 -11.96 1.52 20.49
CA ASP A 180 -13.15 1.96 19.74
C ASP A 180 -12.86 2.27 18.26
N SER A 181 -11.61 2.13 17.81
CA SER A 181 -11.20 2.48 16.44
C SER A 181 -10.66 1.29 15.64
N VAL A 182 -10.87 0.06 16.13
CA VAL A 182 -10.38 -1.16 15.49
C VAL A 182 -11.52 -2.12 15.14
N THR A 183 -11.36 -2.84 14.03
CA THR A 183 -12.23 -3.97 13.66
C THR A 183 -11.80 -5.25 14.37
N SER A 184 -12.62 -6.30 14.30
CA SER A 184 -12.26 -7.64 14.80
C SER A 184 -11.04 -8.24 14.09
N CYS A 185 -10.71 -7.74 12.88
CA CYS A 185 -9.51 -8.10 12.13
C CYS A 185 -8.27 -7.29 12.52
N GLY A 186 -8.37 -6.37 13.48
CA GLY A 186 -7.26 -5.54 13.93
C GLY A 186 -6.95 -4.33 13.03
N TYR A 187 -7.84 -3.97 12.10
CA TYR A 187 -7.65 -2.82 11.19
C TYR A 187 -8.42 -1.57 11.66
N PRO A 188 -8.00 -0.36 11.25
CA PRO A 188 -8.76 0.85 11.56
C PRO A 188 -10.17 0.82 10.97
N ARG A 189 -11.16 1.19 11.78
CA ARG A 189 -12.58 1.27 11.36
C ARG A 189 -13.06 2.69 11.05
N THR A 190 -12.28 3.70 11.37
CA THR A 190 -12.65 5.12 11.24
C THR A 190 -11.80 5.82 10.19
N LEU A 191 -12.44 6.62 9.35
CA LEU A 191 -11.80 7.59 8.45
C LEU A 191 -11.89 8.98 9.08
N ARG A 192 -10.74 9.59 9.37
CA ARG A 192 -10.65 10.95 9.91
C ARG A 192 -10.14 11.94 8.87
N LYS A 193 -10.66 13.16 8.88
CA LYS A 193 -10.09 14.31 8.15
C LYS A 193 -9.23 15.12 9.11
N TRP A 194 -7.92 15.03 8.96
CA TRP A 194 -6.94 15.64 9.86
C TRP A 194 -6.31 16.88 9.24
N LYS A 195 -6.48 18.02 9.89
CA LYS A 195 -5.90 19.29 9.47
C LYS A 195 -4.56 19.56 10.14
N ARG A 196 -3.65 20.17 9.39
CA ARG A 196 -2.32 20.56 9.89
C ARG A 196 -2.43 21.45 11.14
N GLY A 197 -1.61 21.13 12.14
CA GLY A 197 -1.54 21.86 13.40
C GLY A 197 -2.54 21.41 14.47
N GLU A 198 -3.46 20.51 14.12
CA GLU A 198 -4.38 19.88 15.07
C GLU A 198 -3.82 18.54 15.57
N ASP A 199 -4.31 18.06 16.72
CA ASP A 199 -4.06 16.68 17.17
C ASP A 199 -4.91 15.71 16.33
N VAL A 200 -4.25 14.75 15.69
CA VAL A 200 -4.90 13.71 14.87
C VAL A 200 -5.96 12.92 15.66
N LYS A 201 -5.79 12.75 16.98
CA LYS A 201 -6.77 12.05 17.83
C LYS A 201 -8.08 12.83 17.95
N SER A 202 -8.03 14.15 17.78
CA SER A 202 -9.19 15.06 17.78
C SER A 202 -9.78 15.33 16.40
N ALA A 203 -9.15 14.79 15.34
CA ALA A 203 -9.59 15.00 13.96
C ALA A 203 -11.01 14.44 13.71
N ILE A 204 -11.76 15.13 12.87
CA ILE A 204 -13.17 14.83 12.60
C ILE A 204 -13.29 13.46 11.92
N ILE A 205 -14.11 12.58 12.49
CA ILE A 205 -14.49 11.30 11.86
C ILE A 205 -15.54 11.61 10.79
N ILE A 206 -15.23 11.29 9.53
CA ILE A 206 -16.15 11.48 8.39
C ILE A 206 -16.80 10.18 7.94
N TYR A 207 -16.25 9.03 8.37
CA TYR A 207 -16.84 7.71 8.10
C TYR A 207 -16.39 6.67 9.13
N GLU A 208 -17.26 5.70 9.39
CA GLU A 208 -16.98 4.58 10.29
C GLU A 208 -17.66 3.31 9.78
N ILE A 209 -16.98 2.17 9.91
CA ILE A 209 -17.52 0.83 9.61
C ILE A 209 -17.77 0.01 10.88
N PRO A 210 -18.68 -0.98 10.86
CA PRO A 210 -18.92 -1.92 11.96
C PRO A 210 -17.66 -2.67 12.45
N VAL A 211 -17.72 -3.25 13.66
CA VAL A 211 -16.57 -3.99 14.27
C VAL A 211 -16.29 -5.26 13.46
N GLU A 212 -17.34 -5.84 12.92
CA GLU A 212 -17.37 -7.16 12.30
C GLU A 212 -16.85 -7.16 10.87
N GLU A 213 -16.70 -5.98 10.25
CA GLU A 213 -16.19 -5.84 8.90
C GLU A 213 -14.66 -5.85 8.85
N SER A 214 -14.10 -6.22 7.71
CA SER A 214 -12.66 -6.40 7.56
C SER A 214 -11.86 -5.11 7.77
N PHE A 215 -11.92 -4.18 6.82
CA PHE A 215 -11.13 -2.94 6.86
C PHE A 215 -11.70 -1.87 5.92
N LEU A 216 -11.36 -0.62 6.23
CA LEU A 216 -11.41 0.47 5.26
C LEU A 216 -10.04 0.59 4.59
N TYR A 217 -10.01 1.09 3.36
CA TYR A 217 -8.82 1.65 2.71
C TYR A 217 -9.18 2.93 1.95
N THR A 218 -8.29 3.93 1.92
CA THR A 218 -8.50 5.17 1.15
C THR A 218 -7.41 5.37 0.11
N GLN A 219 -7.81 5.89 -1.05
CA GLN A 219 -6.88 6.30 -2.08
C GLN A 219 -7.28 7.66 -2.66
N ALA A 220 -6.39 8.64 -2.57
CA ALA A 220 -6.55 9.90 -3.28
C ALA A 220 -5.86 9.84 -4.64
N PHE A 221 -6.54 10.39 -5.64
CA PHE A 221 -6.05 10.62 -6.97
C PHE A 221 -6.07 12.12 -7.22
N HIS A 222 -4.89 12.72 -7.31
CA HIS A 222 -4.73 14.14 -7.61
C HIS A 222 -4.36 14.32 -9.08
N PHE A 223 -5.18 15.08 -9.80
CA PHE A 223 -4.99 15.47 -11.20
C PHE A 223 -4.76 16.99 -11.27
N GLU A 224 -4.21 17.50 -12.37
CA GLU A 224 -3.87 18.94 -12.50
C GLU A 224 -5.02 19.90 -12.15
N LYS A 225 -6.27 19.53 -12.44
CA LYS A 225 -7.46 20.38 -12.27
C LYS A 225 -8.50 19.82 -11.31
N SER A 226 -8.28 18.63 -10.76
CA SER A 226 -9.27 17.96 -9.92
C SER A 226 -8.60 16.98 -8.97
N SER A 227 -9.31 16.61 -7.91
CA SER A 227 -8.91 15.49 -7.06
C SER A 227 -10.12 14.60 -6.84
N ARG A 228 -9.86 13.30 -6.73
CA ARG A 228 -10.85 12.27 -6.44
C ARG A 228 -10.32 11.46 -5.29
N VAL A 229 -11.08 11.31 -4.23
CA VAL A 229 -10.75 10.35 -3.18
C VAL A 229 -11.76 9.23 -3.26
N ILE A 230 -11.25 8.01 -3.43
CA ILE A 230 -12.04 6.79 -3.42
C ILE A 230 -11.80 6.10 -2.07
N ILE A 231 -12.89 5.75 -1.41
CA ILE A 231 -12.88 4.97 -0.17
C ILE A 231 -13.32 3.56 -0.55
N TYR A 232 -12.49 2.60 -0.19
CA TYR A 232 -12.73 1.18 -0.32
C TYR A 232 -13.18 0.66 1.05
N ARG A 233 -14.44 0.25 1.15
CA ARG A 233 -14.95 -0.46 2.32
C ARG A 233 -14.94 -1.95 2.02
N LYS A 234 -14.07 -2.71 2.67
CA LYS A 234 -14.07 -4.16 2.57
C LYS A 234 -14.93 -4.74 3.67
N ILE A 235 -16.05 -5.34 3.27
CA ILE A 235 -16.99 -6.02 4.17
C ILE A 235 -16.36 -7.34 4.62
N ASP A 236 -15.85 -8.11 3.67
CA ASP A 236 -15.05 -9.32 3.89
C ASP A 236 -13.81 -9.32 2.97
N PHE A 237 -13.09 -10.43 2.86
CA PHE A 237 -11.90 -10.52 2.01
C PHE A 237 -12.19 -10.34 0.50
N TYR A 238 -13.37 -10.76 0.05
CA TYR A 238 -13.77 -10.81 -1.36
C TYR A 238 -14.78 -9.73 -1.75
N SER A 239 -15.57 -9.23 -0.81
CA SER A 239 -16.66 -8.29 -1.06
C SER A 239 -16.42 -6.92 -0.43
N GLY A 240 -16.89 -5.88 -1.12
CA GLY A 240 -16.78 -4.52 -0.62
C GLY A 240 -17.61 -3.51 -1.40
N GLU A 241 -17.49 -2.26 -0.99
CA GLU A 241 -18.16 -1.12 -1.58
C GLU A 241 -17.14 -0.02 -1.86
N LEU A 242 -17.40 0.76 -2.90
CA LEU A 242 -16.63 1.95 -3.22
C LEU A 242 -17.47 3.19 -2.97
N PHE A 243 -16.84 4.21 -2.38
CA PHE A 243 -17.43 5.51 -2.19
C PHE A 243 -16.52 6.59 -2.79
N LEU A 244 -17.13 7.59 -3.39
CA LEU A 244 -16.46 8.80 -3.83
C LEU A 244 -16.68 9.89 -2.78
N LEU A 245 -15.60 10.51 -2.30
CA LEU A 245 -15.68 11.68 -1.45
C LEU A 245 -15.96 12.93 -2.30
N GLN A 246 -17.06 13.61 -2.03
CA GLN A 246 -17.43 14.89 -2.64
C GLN A 246 -17.88 15.86 -1.55
N GLN A 247 -17.22 17.02 -1.42
CA GLN A 247 -17.62 18.06 -0.46
C GLN A 247 -17.80 17.51 0.98
N ASP A 248 -16.90 16.62 1.40
CA ASP A 248 -16.92 15.92 2.70
C ASP A 248 -18.08 14.92 2.89
N GLU A 249 -18.86 14.64 1.84
CA GLU A 249 -19.87 13.59 1.82
C GLU A 249 -19.40 12.37 1.01
N LEU A 250 -19.74 11.18 1.49
CA LEU A 250 -19.44 9.92 0.81
C LEU A 250 -20.62 9.49 -0.07
N GLN A 251 -20.39 9.45 -1.37
CA GLN A 251 -21.36 8.95 -2.33
C GLN A 251 -20.98 7.53 -2.76
N LYS A 252 -21.84 6.55 -2.46
CA LYS A 252 -21.65 5.17 -2.91
C LYS A 252 -21.63 5.09 -4.43
N ILE A 253 -20.63 4.39 -4.97
CA ILE A 253 -20.54 4.04 -6.39
C ILE A 253 -21.38 2.78 -6.59
N PRO A 254 -22.38 2.78 -7.50
CA PRO A 254 -23.33 1.68 -7.65
C PRO A 254 -22.75 0.50 -8.44
N LEU A 255 -21.69 -0.11 -7.91
CA LEU A 255 -21.01 -1.29 -8.46
C LEU A 255 -21.35 -2.54 -7.62
N PRO A 256 -21.23 -3.75 -8.20
CA PRO A 256 -21.41 -4.99 -7.45
C PRO A 256 -20.30 -5.16 -6.40
N ALA A 257 -20.51 -6.07 -5.46
CA ALA A 257 -19.66 -6.14 -4.27
C ALA A 257 -18.30 -6.78 -4.56
N LYS A 258 -18.22 -7.68 -5.55
CA LYS A 258 -16.99 -8.39 -5.89
C LYS A 258 -16.39 -7.85 -7.19
N ILE A 259 -15.50 -6.87 -7.03
CA ILE A 259 -14.73 -6.27 -8.12
C ILE A 259 -13.28 -6.07 -7.71
N ASP A 260 -12.42 -5.99 -8.71
CA ASP A 260 -11.02 -5.58 -8.56
C ASP A 260 -10.76 -4.37 -9.46
N THR A 261 -10.18 -3.32 -8.88
CA THR A 261 -9.91 -2.06 -9.58
C THR A 261 -8.51 -2.04 -10.17
N TYR A 262 -8.38 -1.60 -11.42
CA TYR A 262 -7.09 -1.35 -12.07
C TYR A 262 -6.55 0.05 -11.80
N GLY A 263 -7.43 0.99 -11.45
CA GLY A 263 -7.09 2.38 -11.17
C GLY A 263 -8.16 3.35 -11.65
N ALA A 264 -7.97 4.63 -11.35
CA ALA A 264 -8.88 5.69 -11.74
C ALA A 264 -8.14 6.86 -12.40
N ASN A 265 -8.84 7.56 -13.29
CA ASN A 265 -8.48 8.90 -13.73
C ASN A 265 -9.53 9.92 -13.23
N ALA A 266 -9.44 11.17 -13.68
CA ALA A 266 -10.31 12.26 -13.21
C ALA A 266 -11.82 11.97 -13.33
N ASN A 267 -12.24 11.16 -14.30
CA ASN A 267 -13.65 10.86 -14.55
C ASN A 267 -13.98 9.36 -14.70
N GLN A 268 -12.99 8.48 -14.68
CA GLN A 268 -13.20 7.05 -14.96
C GLN A 268 -12.55 6.19 -13.87
N LEU A 269 -13.26 5.12 -13.49
CA LEU A 269 -12.74 4.02 -12.71
C LEU A 269 -12.73 2.76 -13.58
N PHE A 270 -11.58 2.12 -13.69
CA PHE A 270 -11.41 0.87 -14.44
C PHE A 270 -11.39 -0.31 -13.48
N PHE A 271 -12.19 -1.33 -13.76
CA PHE A 271 -12.31 -2.50 -12.89
C PHE A 271 -12.69 -3.74 -13.70
N HIS A 272 -12.55 -4.92 -13.08
CA HIS A 272 -13.16 -6.14 -13.58
C HIS A 272 -14.06 -6.78 -12.53
N LEU A 273 -15.02 -7.56 -13.02
CA LEU A 273 -15.96 -8.29 -12.19
C LEU A 273 -15.36 -9.61 -11.70
N GLN A 274 -15.62 -9.93 -10.43
CA GLN A 274 -15.36 -11.24 -9.83
C GLN A 274 -16.66 -12.05 -9.66
N GLU A 275 -17.80 -11.51 -10.12
CA GLU A 275 -19.11 -12.14 -10.11
C GLU A 275 -19.95 -11.69 -11.31
N ASP A 276 -20.95 -12.49 -11.68
CA ASP A 276 -21.95 -12.07 -12.67
C ASP A 276 -22.75 -10.89 -12.13
N TRP A 277 -23.01 -9.88 -12.98
CA TRP A 277 -23.72 -8.68 -12.58
C TRP A 277 -24.83 -8.32 -13.57
N VAL A 278 -26.08 -8.41 -13.09
CA VAL A 278 -27.27 -8.06 -13.86
C VAL A 278 -27.74 -6.67 -13.46
N THR A 279 -27.88 -5.80 -14.45
CA THR A 279 -28.51 -4.48 -14.36
C THR A 279 -29.81 -4.49 -15.15
N ASP A 280 -30.60 -3.41 -15.06
CA ASP A 280 -31.84 -3.28 -15.85
C ASP A 280 -31.60 -3.36 -17.36
N THR A 281 -30.39 -3.03 -17.80
CA THR A 281 -30.03 -2.87 -19.23
C THR A 281 -29.06 -3.93 -19.75
N PHE A 282 -28.26 -4.56 -18.89
CA PHE A 282 -27.15 -5.44 -19.29
C PHE A 282 -26.94 -6.59 -18.30
N ASN A 283 -26.46 -7.73 -18.81
CA ASN A 283 -26.02 -8.89 -18.04
C ASN A 283 -24.52 -9.08 -18.26
N TYR A 284 -23.72 -8.56 -17.34
CA TYR A 284 -22.27 -8.68 -17.34
C TYR A 284 -21.82 -9.97 -16.67
N LYS A 285 -20.70 -10.52 -17.12
CA LYS A 285 -20.13 -11.78 -16.63
C LYS A 285 -18.90 -11.54 -15.77
N SER A 286 -18.67 -12.46 -14.83
CA SER A 286 -17.38 -12.54 -14.13
C SER A 286 -16.22 -12.55 -15.14
N GLY A 287 -15.19 -11.74 -14.88
CA GLY A 287 -14.07 -11.51 -15.78
C GLY A 287 -14.26 -10.38 -16.80
N ASP A 288 -15.48 -9.83 -16.97
CA ASP A 288 -15.68 -8.64 -17.80
C ASP A 288 -14.90 -7.45 -17.21
N VAL A 289 -14.22 -6.70 -18.09
CA VAL A 289 -13.54 -5.44 -17.76
C VAL A 289 -14.46 -4.29 -18.16
N LEU A 290 -14.72 -3.41 -17.20
CA LEU A 290 -15.63 -2.28 -17.37
C LEU A 290 -14.96 -0.97 -16.95
N VAL A 291 -15.56 0.12 -17.41
CA VAL A 291 -15.30 1.47 -16.90
C VAL A 291 -16.57 2.04 -16.27
N TYR A 292 -16.43 2.65 -15.10
CA TYR A 292 -17.46 3.49 -14.50
C TYR A 292 -17.10 4.96 -14.72
N TYR A 293 -18.04 5.75 -15.24
CA TYR A 293 -17.87 7.20 -15.42
C TYR A 293 -18.48 7.96 -14.24
N PHE A 294 -17.66 8.71 -13.49
CA PHE A 294 -18.10 9.42 -12.29
C PHE A 294 -19.18 10.48 -12.59
N ASP A 295 -19.00 11.27 -13.64
CA ASP A 295 -19.92 12.37 -13.95
C ASP A 295 -21.27 11.88 -14.50
N LYS A 296 -21.24 10.83 -15.34
CA LYS A 296 -22.43 10.25 -15.97
C LYS A 296 -23.14 9.22 -15.09
N LYS A 297 -22.44 8.70 -14.07
CA LYS A 297 -22.89 7.63 -13.17
C LYS A 297 -23.35 6.38 -13.91
N ASN A 298 -22.64 6.01 -14.98
CA ASN A 298 -22.92 4.83 -15.78
C ASN A 298 -21.69 3.95 -15.96
N VAL A 299 -21.93 2.71 -16.38
CA VAL A 299 -20.88 1.74 -16.71
C VAL A 299 -20.86 1.45 -18.21
N GLU A 300 -19.69 1.13 -18.72
CA GLU A 300 -19.47 0.68 -20.09
C GLU A 300 -18.54 -0.53 -20.10
N LEU A 301 -18.89 -1.54 -20.91
CA LEU A 301 -18.07 -2.72 -21.11
C LEU A 301 -16.88 -2.36 -22.00
N ILE A 302 -15.66 -2.57 -21.50
CA ILE A 302 -14.43 -2.41 -22.29
C ILE A 302 -14.07 -3.72 -22.98
N TYR A 303 -14.13 -4.82 -22.23
CA TYR A 303 -13.73 -6.14 -22.72
C TYR A 303 -14.54 -7.22 -22.02
N SER A 304 -15.01 -8.18 -22.81
CA SER A 304 -15.60 -9.41 -22.29
C SER A 304 -14.78 -10.59 -22.77
N GLY A 305 -14.23 -11.33 -21.82
CA GLY A 305 -13.48 -12.55 -22.11
C GLY A 305 -14.44 -13.61 -22.63
N LYS A 306 -14.38 -13.91 -23.94
CA LYS A 306 -14.91 -15.19 -24.41
C LYS A 306 -14.00 -16.26 -23.83
N PHE A 307 -14.43 -16.92 -22.75
CA PHE A 307 -13.90 -18.24 -22.42
C PHE A 307 -14.20 -19.14 -23.62
N GLN A 308 -13.27 -19.21 -24.59
CA GLN A 308 -13.23 -20.35 -25.48
C GLN A 308 -12.76 -21.53 -24.64
N ASP A 309 -13.51 -22.63 -24.68
CA ASP A 309 -13.25 -23.92 -24.03
C ASP A 309 -11.93 -24.61 -24.47
N SER A 310 -10.85 -23.87 -24.71
CA SER A 310 -9.60 -24.45 -25.22
C SER A 310 -8.38 -23.62 -24.87
N CYS A 311 -7.92 -23.76 -23.62
CA CYS A 311 -6.50 -23.90 -23.32
C CYS A 311 -6.33 -24.56 -21.96
N ARG A 312 -6.63 -25.86 -21.89
CA ARG A 312 -5.88 -26.71 -20.96
C ARG A 312 -4.47 -26.79 -21.54
N LEU A 313 -3.57 -25.97 -21.02
CA LEU A 313 -2.14 -26.25 -21.12
C LEU A 313 -1.92 -27.56 -20.34
N THR A 314 -1.90 -28.68 -21.06
CA THR A 314 -1.27 -29.90 -20.58
C THR A 314 0.22 -29.62 -20.50
N PHE A 315 0.73 -29.47 -19.28
CA PHE A 315 2.13 -29.68 -18.95
C PHE A 315 2.42 -31.17 -18.89
#